data_AF-A0A534WZ47-F1
#
_entry.id   AF-A0A534WZ47-F1
#
_cell.length_a   1.000
_cell.length_b   1.000
_cell.length_c   1.000
_cell.angle_alpha   90.00
_cell.angle_beta   90.00
_cell.angle_gamma   90.00
#
_symmetry.space_group_name_H-M   'P 1'
#
loop_
_entity.id
_entity.type
_entity.pdbx_description
1 polymer ?
#
loop_
_entity_poly.entity_id
_entity_poly.type
_entity_poly.pdbx_seq_one_letter_code
_entity_poly.pdbx_strand_id
1 'polypeptide(L)'
;MQPIDALRRRLRDRRRKLLRLVTNTEDEIRALDTNVPAELEEEAQEARLATVLVWLDDRITAEIEAIDHALTRIERGDYGTCEDCHDPIPVERLHILPAVTTCVHCAAAREAAARMRAAS
;
A
#
# COMPACT_ATOMS: atom_id res chain seq x y z
N MET A 1 4.80 26.80 -1.64
CA MET A 1 4.79 25.61 -2.54
C MET A 1 5.93 24.62 -2.29
N GLN A 2 7.06 25.01 -1.67
CA GLN A 2 8.20 24.13 -1.31
C GLN A 2 7.88 22.80 -0.55
N PRO A 3 6.86 22.72 0.33
CA PRO A 3 6.58 21.48 1.09
C PRO A 3 6.05 20.31 0.24
N ILE A 4 5.21 20.60 -0.76
CA ILE A 4 4.59 19.58 -1.62
C ILE A 4 5.63 18.95 -2.56
N ASP A 5 6.60 19.72 -3.05
CA ASP A 5 7.64 19.18 -3.93
C ASP A 5 8.57 18.21 -3.20
N ALA A 6 8.90 18.49 -1.94
CA ALA A 6 9.67 17.59 -1.09
C ALA A 6 8.91 16.30 -0.80
N LEU A 7 7.60 16.40 -0.52
CA LEU A 7 6.73 15.25 -0.34
C LEU A 7 6.63 14.40 -1.61
N ARG A 8 6.43 15.03 -2.78
CA ARG A 8 6.38 14.36 -4.08
C ARG A 8 7.65 13.57 -4.36
N ARG A 9 8.83 14.15 -4.07
CA ARG A 9 10.12 13.45 -4.20
C ARG A 9 10.19 12.23 -3.30
N ARG A 10 9.83 12.39 -2.01
CA ARG A 10 9.83 11.29 -1.03
C ARG A 10 8.91 10.14 -1.45
N LEU A 11 7.71 10.44 -1.93
CA LEU A 11 6.74 9.46 -2.40
C LEU A 11 7.25 8.70 -3.64
N ARG A 12 7.81 9.41 -4.62
CA ARG A 12 8.42 8.78 -5.81
C ARG A 12 9.60 7.86 -5.46
N ASP A 13 10.45 8.28 -4.52
CA ASP A 13 11.56 7.44 -4.07
C ASP A 13 11.08 6.22 -3.28
N ARG A 14 10.03 6.35 -2.47
CA ARG A 14 9.42 5.20 -1.78
C ARG A 14 8.82 4.21 -2.78
N ARG A 15 8.04 4.69 -3.75
CA ARG A 15 7.48 3.87 -4.84
C ARG A 15 8.57 3.09 -5.57
N ARG A 16 9.66 3.76 -5.97
CA ARG A 16 10.79 3.12 -6.66
C ARG A 16 11.47 2.05 -5.83
N LYS A 17 11.50 2.19 -4.50
CA LYS A 17 12.05 1.16 -3.60
C LYS A 17 11.13 -0.03 -3.48
N LEU A 18 9.82 0.19 -3.34
CA LEU A 18 8.82 -0.87 -3.26
C LEU A 18 8.76 -1.69 -4.55
N LEU A 19 8.73 -1.04 -5.71
CA LEU A 19 8.74 -1.73 -7.01
C LEU A 19 9.98 -2.62 -7.19
N ARG A 20 11.16 -2.14 -6.75
CA ARG A 20 12.38 -2.95 -6.79
C ARG A 20 12.34 -4.14 -5.85
N LEU A 21 11.71 -3.99 -4.68
CA LEU A 21 11.53 -5.09 -3.75
C LEU A 21 10.62 -6.17 -4.35
N VAL A 22 9.49 -5.78 -4.93
CA VAL A 22 8.56 -6.72 -5.59
C VAL A 22 9.27 -7.49 -6.70
N THR A 23 9.92 -6.79 -7.64
CA THR A 23 10.60 -7.45 -8.76
C THR A 23 11.69 -8.42 -8.30
N ASN A 24 12.46 -8.05 -7.27
CA ASN A 24 13.51 -8.92 -6.74
C ASN A 24 12.92 -10.17 -6.07
N THR A 25 11.87 -10.00 -5.25
CA THR A 25 11.21 -11.12 -4.57
C THR A 25 10.59 -12.08 -5.58
N GLU A 26 9.94 -11.57 -6.64
CA GLU A 26 9.39 -12.41 -7.71
C GLU A 26 10.47 -13.22 -8.43
N ASP A 27 11.63 -12.60 -8.72
CA ASP A 27 12.76 -13.28 -9.36
C ASP A 27 13.35 -14.37 -8.44
N GLU A 28 13.46 -14.10 -7.13
CA GLU A 28 13.91 -15.08 -6.13
C GLU A 28 12.95 -16.27 -6.01
N ILE A 29 11.63 -16.03 -5.95
CA ILE A 29 10.61 -17.09 -5.90
C ILE A 29 10.69 -17.98 -7.15
N ARG A 30 10.78 -17.39 -8.35
CA ARG A 30 10.90 -18.14 -9.60
C ARG A 30 12.15 -19.04 -9.64
N ALA A 31 13.25 -18.61 -9.01
CA ALA A 31 14.48 -19.39 -8.94
C ALA A 31 14.41 -20.59 -7.96
N LEU A 32 13.54 -20.53 -6.95
CA LEU A 32 13.32 -21.62 -6.00
C LEU A 32 12.44 -22.73 -6.61
N ASP A 33 11.39 -22.35 -7.33
CA ASP A 33 10.41 -23.25 -7.95
C ASP A 33 11.05 -24.22 -8.99
N THR A 34 12.25 -23.90 -9.47
CA THR A 34 12.97 -24.71 -10.47
C THR A 34 13.85 -25.83 -9.87
N ASN A 35 13.97 -25.96 -8.53
CA ASN A 35 15.03 -26.77 -7.91
C ASN A 35 14.63 -27.79 -6.81
N VAL A 36 13.36 -28.15 -6.59
CA VAL A 36 12.98 -28.99 -5.42
C VAL A 36 12.13 -30.23 -5.78
N PRO A 37 12.59 -31.46 -5.47
CA PRO A 37 11.73 -32.62 -5.23
C PRO A 37 11.23 -32.61 -3.77
N ALA A 38 9.92 -32.63 -3.56
CA ALA A 38 9.30 -32.42 -2.24
C ALA A 38 9.41 -33.61 -1.25
N GLU A 39 9.85 -33.34 -0.03
CA GLU A 39 9.55 -34.14 1.18
C GLU A 39 8.39 -33.51 1.97
N LEU A 40 7.48 -34.32 2.54
CA LEU A 40 6.20 -33.85 3.11
C LEU A 40 6.31 -32.83 4.28
N GLU A 41 7.42 -32.82 5.03
CA GLU A 41 7.67 -31.81 6.07
C GLU A 41 8.20 -30.49 5.49
N GLU A 42 8.96 -30.55 4.40
CA GLU A 42 9.47 -29.39 3.67
C GLU A 42 8.32 -28.67 2.94
N GLU A 43 7.38 -29.42 2.34
CA GLU A 43 6.17 -28.87 1.69
C GLU A 43 5.32 -28.01 2.63
N ALA A 44 5.14 -28.44 3.87
CA ALA A 44 4.37 -27.69 4.87
C ALA A 44 5.10 -26.41 5.33
N GLN A 45 6.43 -26.39 5.29
CA GLN A 45 7.22 -25.21 5.61
C GLN A 45 7.25 -24.22 4.43
N GLU A 46 7.37 -24.72 3.21
CA GLU A 46 7.28 -23.94 1.98
C GLU A 46 5.91 -23.30 1.79
N ALA A 47 4.81 -24.04 2.01
CA ALA A 47 3.45 -23.49 1.91
C ALA A 47 3.20 -22.34 2.91
N ARG A 48 3.78 -22.42 4.11
CA ARG A 48 3.73 -21.34 5.12
C ARG A 48 4.53 -20.12 4.67
N LEU A 49 5.74 -20.33 4.13
CA LEU A 49 6.55 -19.25 3.57
C LEU A 49 5.86 -18.57 2.38
N ALA A 50 5.29 -19.35 1.45
CA ALA A 50 4.52 -18.84 0.32
C ALA A 50 3.33 -17.99 0.78
N THR A 51 2.59 -18.42 1.80
CA THR A 51 1.47 -17.65 2.39
C THR A 51 1.95 -16.30 2.93
N VAL A 52 3.07 -16.26 3.65
CA VAL A 52 3.66 -15.01 4.18
C VAL A 52 4.10 -14.09 3.05
N LEU A 53 4.70 -14.64 1.98
CA LEU A 53 5.15 -13.88 0.82
C LEU A 53 3.97 -13.24 0.07
N VAL A 54 2.88 -13.97 -0.16
CA VAL A 54 1.64 -13.42 -0.75
C VAL A 54 1.09 -12.26 0.09
N TRP A 55 1.02 -12.43 1.40
CA TRP A 55 0.50 -11.38 2.30
C TRP A 55 1.39 -10.12 2.31
N LEU A 56 2.70 -10.31 2.18
CA LEU A 56 3.65 -9.20 2.05
C LEU A 56 3.50 -8.49 0.69
N ASP A 57 3.30 -9.25 -0.38
CA ASP A 57 3.05 -8.72 -1.72
C ASP A 57 1.79 -7.86 -1.77
N ASP A 58 0.66 -8.38 -1.25
CA ASP A 58 -0.60 -7.64 -1.15
C ASP A 58 -0.43 -6.31 -0.43
N ARG A 59 0.31 -6.32 0.69
CA ARG A 59 0.54 -5.11 1.49
C ARG A 59 1.46 -4.11 0.77
N ILE A 60 2.47 -4.58 0.05
CA ILE A 60 3.36 -3.74 -0.74
C ILE A 60 2.61 -3.13 -1.93
N THR A 61 1.79 -3.91 -2.61
CA THR A 61 0.94 -3.48 -3.73
C THR A 61 -0.04 -2.41 -3.25
N ALA A 62 -0.74 -2.62 -2.13
CA ALA A 62 -1.61 -1.62 -1.54
C ALA A 62 -0.87 -0.32 -1.18
N GLU A 63 0.38 -0.40 -0.69
CA GLU A 63 1.20 0.79 -0.41
C GLU A 63 1.56 1.54 -1.71
N ILE A 64 1.92 0.81 -2.79
CA ILE A 64 2.21 1.40 -4.10
C ILE A 64 0.98 2.12 -4.66
N GLU A 65 -0.19 1.49 -4.64
CA GLU A 65 -1.44 2.09 -5.10
C GLU A 65 -1.78 3.37 -4.34
N ALA A 66 -1.63 3.32 -3.01
CA ALA A 66 -1.88 4.48 -2.16
C ALA A 66 -0.90 5.63 -2.50
N ILE A 67 0.38 5.34 -2.76
CA ILE A 67 1.36 6.33 -3.19
C ILE A 67 1.02 6.91 -4.56
N ASP A 68 0.63 6.09 -5.53
CA ASP A 68 0.27 6.53 -6.87
C ASP A 68 -0.96 7.44 -6.88
N HIS A 69 -1.92 7.11 -6.02
CA HIS A 69 -3.08 7.94 -5.81
C HIS A 69 -2.71 9.29 -5.18
N ALA A 70 -1.85 9.31 -4.16
CA ALA A 70 -1.34 10.54 -3.54
C ALA A 70 -0.62 11.44 -4.56
N LEU A 71 0.23 10.85 -5.40
CA LEU A 71 0.95 11.56 -6.46
C LEU A 71 0.00 12.17 -7.50
N THR A 72 -1.02 11.42 -7.91
CA THR A 72 -2.06 11.90 -8.84
C THR A 72 -2.78 13.12 -8.28
N ARG A 73 -3.10 13.10 -6.97
CA ARG A 73 -3.77 14.24 -6.31
C ARG A 73 -2.87 15.46 -6.18
N ILE A 74 -1.59 15.25 -5.92
CA ILE A 74 -0.59 16.32 -5.93
C ILE A 74 -0.50 16.97 -7.32
N GLU A 75 -0.62 16.19 -8.39
CA GLU A 75 -0.57 16.69 -9.78
C GLU A 75 -1.84 17.45 -10.16
N ARG A 76 -3.01 17.04 -9.65
CA ARG A 76 -4.29 17.75 -9.85
C ARG A 76 -4.45 19.01 -9.00
N GLY A 77 -3.65 19.16 -7.94
CA GLY A 77 -3.74 20.28 -7.00
C GLY A 77 -4.73 20.05 -5.85
N ASP A 78 -5.38 18.89 -5.79
CA ASP A 78 -6.38 18.56 -4.77
C ASP A 78 -5.77 17.92 -3.52
N TYR A 79 -4.45 17.82 -3.42
CA TYR A 79 -3.79 17.13 -2.31
C TYR A 79 -4.10 17.80 -0.97
N GLY A 80 -4.59 16.99 -0.02
CA GLY A 80 -4.99 17.45 1.31
C GLY A 80 -6.48 17.82 1.44
N THR A 81 -7.30 17.54 0.43
CA THR A 81 -8.77 17.67 0.50
C THR A 81 -9.43 16.29 0.66
N CYS A 82 -10.52 16.16 1.40
CA CYS A 82 -11.26 14.90 1.53
C CYS A 82 -12.03 14.60 0.22
N GLU A 83 -12.00 13.36 -0.26
CA GLU A 83 -12.76 12.96 -1.46
C GLU A 83 -14.27 12.81 -1.21
N ASP A 84 -14.66 12.56 0.04
CA ASP A 84 -16.07 12.33 0.39
C ASP A 84 -16.79 13.63 0.76
N CYS A 85 -16.18 14.43 1.64
CA CYS A 85 -16.80 15.66 2.16
C CYS A 85 -16.18 16.95 1.62
N HIS A 86 -15.10 16.87 0.83
CA HIS A 86 -14.39 18.04 0.29
C HIS A 86 -13.78 18.98 1.35
N ASP A 87 -13.77 18.58 2.62
CA ASP A 87 -13.11 19.33 3.70
C ASP A 87 -11.59 19.09 3.71
N PRO A 88 -10.79 20.02 4.26
CA PRO A 88 -9.35 19.81 4.45
C PRO A 88 -9.04 18.59 5.33
N ILE A 89 -8.06 17.80 4.90
CA ILE A 89 -7.47 16.70 5.68
C ILE A 89 -6.42 17.31 6.62
N PRO A 90 -6.43 16.99 7.93
CA PRO A 90 -5.43 17.47 8.87
C PRO A 90 -4.01 17.18 8.40
N VAL A 91 -3.13 18.17 8.51
CA VAL A 91 -1.74 18.10 8.01
C VAL A 91 -0.96 17.03 8.75
N GLU A 92 -1.21 16.85 10.05
CA GLU A 92 -0.64 15.78 10.88
C GLU A 92 -0.98 14.39 10.34
N ARG A 93 -2.21 14.21 9.83
CA ARG A 93 -2.66 12.95 9.22
C ARG A 93 -1.94 12.72 7.88
N LEU A 94 -1.76 13.75 7.07
CA LEU A 94 -1.00 13.68 5.82
C LEU A 94 0.50 13.46 6.07
N HIS A 95 1.04 13.91 7.20
CA HIS A 95 2.42 13.63 7.59
C HIS A 95 2.65 12.16 7.96
N ILE A 96 1.72 11.55 8.68
CA ILE A 96 1.81 10.14 9.11
C ILE A 96 1.42 9.20 7.97
N LEU A 97 0.34 9.52 7.27
CA LEU A 97 -0.21 8.74 6.16
C LEU A 97 -0.39 9.64 4.93
N PRO A 98 0.67 9.88 4.14
CA PRO A 98 0.60 10.77 2.98
C PRO A 98 -0.36 10.33 1.89
N ALA A 99 -0.76 9.06 1.92
CA ALA A 99 -1.63 8.45 0.93
C ALA A 99 -3.11 8.45 1.29
N VAL A 100 -3.50 8.99 2.47
CA VAL A 100 -4.92 9.09 2.82
C VAL A 100 -5.64 10.12 1.96
N THR A 101 -6.86 9.78 1.56
CA THR A 101 -7.67 10.63 0.69
C THR A 101 -8.95 11.12 1.35
N THR A 102 -9.25 10.60 2.53
CA THR A 102 -10.42 10.94 3.32
C THR A 102 -10.03 11.51 4.68
N CYS A 103 -10.87 12.40 5.19
CA CYS A 103 -10.77 12.92 6.53
C CYS A 103 -11.08 11.82 7.57
N VAL A 104 -10.76 12.08 8.84
CA VAL A 104 -10.94 11.09 9.91
C VAL A 104 -12.41 10.65 10.07
N HIS A 105 -13.36 11.58 9.86
CA HIS A 105 -14.79 11.31 9.94
C HIS A 105 -15.26 10.37 8.81
N CYS A 106 -14.89 10.69 7.56
CA CYS A 106 -15.24 9.87 6.40
C CYS A 106 -14.57 8.49 6.44
N ALA A 107 -13.31 8.41 6.90
CA ALA A 107 -12.64 7.13 7.12
C ALA A 107 -13.36 6.26 8.16
N ALA A 108 -13.72 6.83 9.32
CA ALA A 108 -14.45 6.11 10.36
C ALA A 108 -15.82 5.62 9.89
N ALA A 109 -16.54 6.43 9.11
CA ALA A 109 -17.83 6.06 8.52
C ALA A 109 -17.69 4.88 7.53
N ARG A 110 -16.65 4.89 6.68
CA ARG A 110 -16.36 3.77 5.75
C ARG A 110 -16.02 2.48 6.50
N GLU A 111 -15.21 2.55 7.56
CA GLU A 111 -14.90 1.39 8.39
C GLU A 111 -16.14 0.81 9.07
N ALA A 112 -17.01 1.66 9.62
CA ALA A 112 -18.27 1.22 10.22
C ALA A 112 -19.16 0.51 9.18
N ALA A 113 -19.28 1.08 7.98
CA ALA A 113 -20.04 0.49 6.88
C ALA A 113 -19.44 -0.83 6.38
N ALA A 114 -18.11 -0.94 6.31
CA ALA A 114 -17.42 -2.18 5.92
C ALA A 114 -17.64 -3.30 6.95
N ARG A 115 -17.56 -2.97 8.25
CA ARG A 115 -17.86 -3.91 9.34
C ARG A 115 -19.30 -4.42 9.29
N MET A 116 -20.27 -3.53 9.01
CA MET A 116 -21.67 -3.93 8.85
C MET A 116 -21.87 -4.89 7.68
N ARG A 117 -21.18 -4.65 6.54
CA ARG A 117 -21.25 -5.52 5.36
C ARG A 117 -20.61 -6.89 5.58
N ALA A 118 -19.49 -6.96 6.30
CA ALA A 118 -18.80 -8.22 6.59
C ALA A 118 -19.53 -9.09 7.63
N ALA A 119 -20.44 -8.50 8.41
CA ALA A 119 -21.28 -9.20 9.40
C ALA A 119 -22.64 -9.65 8.85
N SER A 120 -22.93 -9.37 7.57
CA SER A 120 -24.14 -9.77 6.85
C SER A 120 -23.84 -10.96 5.95
#